data_AF-A0A3D3ABX3-F1
#
_entry.id   AF-A0A3D3ABX3-F1
#
_cell.length_a   1.000
_cell.length_b   1.000
_cell.length_c   1.000
_cell.angle_alpha   90.00
_cell.angle_beta   90.00
_cell.angle_gamma   90.00
#
_symmetry.space_group_name_H-M   'P 1'
#
loop_
_entity.id
_entity.type
_entity.pdbx_description
1 polymer ?
#
loop_
_entity_poly.entity_id
_entity_poly.type
_entity_poly.pdbx_seq_one_letter_code
_entity_poly.pdbx_strand_id
1 'polypeptide(L)' 'AVLPIYDELFQQEDIEHILVRHEQGATHAAEGYARSSGKCGVVLVTSGPGATNAVTGLTDALMDSIPMV' A
#
# COMPACT_ATOMS: atom_id res chain seq x y z
N ALA A 1 -0.34 1.33 15.83
CA ALA A 1 0.03 -0.09 15.78
C ALA A 1 -0.88 -0.76 14.74
N VAL A 2 -0.30 -1.46 13.76
CA VAL A 2 -1.05 -2.02 12.61
C VAL A 2 -1.50 -3.47 12.81
N LEU A 3 -1.00 -4.13 13.86
CA LEU A 3 -1.23 -5.55 14.14
C LEU A 3 -2.71 -5.96 14.16
N PRO A 4 -3.64 -5.24 14.83
CA PRO A 4 -5.04 -5.64 14.83
C PRO A 4 -5.67 -5.65 13.43
N ILE A 5 -5.29 -4.71 12.56
CA ILE A 5 -5.77 -4.67 11.16
C ILE A 5 -5.19 -5.85 10.37
N TYR A 6 -3.91 -6.14 10.62
CA TYR A 6 -3.20 -7.22 9.97
C TYR A 6 -3.78 -8.59 10.38
N ASP A 7 -4.11 -8.77 11.65
CA ASP A 7 -4.73 -10.02 12.15
C ASP A 7 -6.09 -10.26 11.49
N GLU A 8 -6.95 -9.24 11.41
CA GLU A 8 -8.24 -9.33 10.72
C GLU A 8 -8.09 -9.63 9.22
N LEU A 9 -7.10 -9.03 8.56
CA LEU A 9 -6.79 -9.31 7.14
C LEU A 9 -6.41 -10.78 6.91
N PHE A 10 -5.78 -11.44 7.88
CA PHE A 10 -5.43 -12.86 7.78
C PHE A 10 -6.60 -13.81 8.07
N GLN A 11 -7.70 -13.31 8.65
CA GLN A 11 -8.87 -14.11 9.00
C GLN A 11 -9.98 -14.11 7.93
N GLN A 12 -9.75 -13.45 6.81
CA GLN A 12 -10.72 -13.27 5.72
C GLN A 12 -10.10 -13.61 4.36
N GLU A 13 -10.92 -13.87 3.35
CA GLU A 13 -10.48 -14.25 1.98
C GLU A 13 -10.91 -13.25 0.89
N ASP A 14 -11.62 -12.18 1.23
CA ASP A 14 -12.12 -11.15 0.31
C ASP A 14 -11.02 -10.19 -0.18
N ILE A 15 -9.97 -9.99 0.61
CA ILE A 15 -8.82 -9.12 0.31
C ILE A 15 -7.57 -9.99 0.17
N GLU A 16 -6.99 -9.99 -1.02
CA GLU A 16 -5.68 -10.59 -1.27
C GLU A 16 -4.57 -9.71 -0.69
N HIS A 17 -3.88 -10.22 0.32
CA HIS A 17 -2.76 -9.53 0.95
C HIS A 17 -1.43 -9.91 0.29
N ILE A 18 -0.70 -8.90 -0.20
CA ILE A 18 0.63 -9.07 -0.81
C ILE A 18 1.71 -8.57 0.17
N LEU A 19 2.50 -9.49 0.74
CA LEU A 19 3.62 -9.13 1.60
C LEU A 19 4.82 -8.66 0.77
N VAL A 20 5.13 -7.38 0.88
CA VAL A 20 6.37 -6.80 0.32
C VAL A 20 7.49 -6.76 1.36
N ARG A 21 8.73 -6.61 0.88
CA ARG A 21 9.93 -6.54 1.75
C ARG A 21 10.34 -5.12 2.13
N HIS A 22 9.79 -4.11 1.47
CA HIS A 22 10.11 -2.70 1.71
C HIS A 22 8.89 -1.83 1.41
N GLU A 23 8.62 -0.84 2.25
CA GLU A 23 7.40 -0.03 2.17
C GLU A 23 7.36 0.84 0.91
N GLN A 24 8.50 1.35 0.46
CA GLN A 24 8.59 2.03 -0.85
C GLN A 24 8.21 1.09 -2.01
N GLY A 25 8.58 -0.20 -1.90
CA GLY A 25 8.18 -1.21 -2.88
C GLY A 25 6.67 -1.47 -2.83
N ALA A 26 6.07 -1.42 -1.64
CA ALA A 26 4.62 -1.50 -1.45
C ALA A 26 3.89 -0.41 -2.22
N THR A 27 4.33 0.84 -2.07
CA THR A 27 3.68 1.99 -2.71
C THR A 27 3.77 1.94 -4.23
N HIS A 28 4.92 1.58 -4.80
CA HIS A 28 5.04 1.46 -6.26
C HIS A 28 4.28 0.26 -6.82
N ALA A 29 4.16 -0.84 -6.06
CA ALA A 29 3.33 -1.97 -6.44
C ALA A 29 1.83 -1.59 -6.47
N ALA A 30 1.36 -0.87 -5.44
CA ALA A 30 -0.01 -0.38 -5.36
C ALA A 30 -0.32 0.63 -6.48
N GLU A 31 0.63 1.51 -6.79
CA GLU A 31 0.54 2.46 -7.89
C GLU A 31 0.44 1.74 -9.26
N GLY A 32 1.29 0.75 -9.50
CA GLY A 32 1.23 -0.09 -10.71
C GLY A 32 -0.08 -0.87 -10.84
N TYR A 33 -0.60 -1.38 -9.71
CA TYR A 33 -1.92 -1.98 -9.65
C TYR A 33 -3.02 -0.99 -10.03
N ALA A 34 -3.00 0.22 -9.47
CA ALA A 34 -4.01 1.23 -9.74
C ALA A 34 -4.03 1.63 -11.22
N ARG A 35 -2.85 1.85 -11.81
CA ARG A 35 -2.69 2.14 -13.24
C ARG A 35 -3.20 1.03 -14.15
N SER A 36 -2.89 -0.22 -13.83
CA SER A 36 -3.21 -1.36 -14.71
C SER A 36 -4.66 -1.83 -14.57
N SER A 37 -5.25 -1.69 -13.39
CA SER A 37 -6.61 -2.17 -13.10
C SER A 37 -7.69 -1.09 -13.21
N GLY A 38 -7.33 0.19 -13.15
CA GLY A 38 -8.27 1.30 -13.02
C GLY A 38 -8.98 1.37 -11.66
N LYS A 39 -8.56 0.56 -10.68
CA LYS A 39 -9.03 0.59 -9.29
C LYS A 39 -8.07 1.40 -8.42
N CYS A 40 -8.48 1.71 -7.19
CA CYS A 40 -7.60 2.37 -6.23
C CYS A 40 -6.54 1.39 -5.71
N GLY A 41 -5.27 1.81 -5.68
CA GLY A 41 -4.19 1.08 -5.03
C GLY A 41 -4.27 1.25 -3.52
N VAL A 42 -4.20 0.15 -2.77
CA VAL A 42 -4.26 0.19 -1.30
C VAL A 42 -2.92 -0.28 -0.73
N VAL A 43 -2.36 0.49 0.20
CA VAL A 43 -1.13 0.14 0.90
C VAL A 43 -1.30 0.23 2.41
N LEU A 44 -0.78 -0.77 3.13
CA LEU A 44 -0.81 -0.78 4.60
C LEU A 44 0.61 -0.78 5.14
N VAL A 45 0.99 0.30 5.82
CA VAL A 45 2.33 0.46 6.43
C VAL A 45 2.21 0.80 7.90
N THR A 46 3.22 0.41 8.69
CA THR A 46 3.28 0.76 10.10
C THR A 46 3.70 2.22 10.30
N SER A 47 3.39 2.78 11.47
CA SER A 47 3.84 4.11 11.88
C SER A 47 5.37 4.19 12.00
N GLY A 48 5.93 5.40 11.90
CA GLY A 48 7.36 5.62 12.04
C GLY A 48 8.10 5.31 10.74
N PRO A 49 9.18 4.49 10.75
CA PRO A 49 9.99 4.23 9.56
C PRO A 49 9.18 3.73 8.36
N GLY A 50 8.16 2.89 8.58
CA GLY A 50 7.34 2.35 7.50
C GLY A 50 6.56 3.44 6.76
N ALA A 51 5.93 4.36 7.51
CA ALA A 51 5.24 5.51 6.94
C ALA A 51 6.20 6.45 6.20
N THR A 52 7.38 6.75 6.77
CA THR A 52 8.36 7.62 6.11
C THR A 52 8.96 7.00 4.85
N ASN A 53 9.17 5.69 4.82
CA ASN A 53 9.64 4.96 3.64
C ASN A 53 8.62 4.96 2.50
N ALA A 54 7.33 5.08 2.81
CA ALA A 54 6.24 5.16 1.83
C ALA A 54 6.09 6.55 1.19
N VAL A 55 6.63 7.61 1.81
CA VAL A 55 6.42 9.02 1.36
C VAL A 55 6.85 9.23 -0.09
N THR A 56 7.96 8.63 -0.52
CA THR A 56 8.46 8.75 -1.89
C THR A 56 7.44 8.23 -2.89
N GLY A 57 6.92 7.02 -2.71
CA GLY A 57 5.95 6.44 -3.64
C GLY A 57 4.56 7.08 -3.56
N LEU A 58 4.14 7.56 -2.38
CA LEU A 58 2.90 8.34 -2.25
C LEU A 58 3.00 9.68 -3.01
N THR A 59 4.16 10.34 -2.95
CA THR A 59 4.38 11.60 -3.66
C THR A 59 4.43 11.37 -5.17
N ASP A 60 5.07 10.29 -5.62
CA ASP A 60 5.11 9.88 -7.02
C ASP A 60 3.68 9.66 -7.57
N ALA A 61 2.88 8.86 -6.87
CA ALA A 61 1.48 8.63 -7.22
C ALA A 61 0.64 9.92 -7.23
N LEU A 62 0.86 10.84 -6.28
CA LEU A 62 0.18 12.13 -6.25
C LEU A 62 0.52 12.99 -7.48
N MET A 63 1.81 13.06 -7.84
CA MET A 63 2.27 13.84 -9.00
C MET A 63 1.69 13.31 -10.30
N ASP A 64 1.50 11.99 -10.39
CA ASP A 64 0.96 11.32 -11.57
C ASP A 64 -0.58 11.12 -11.51
N SER A 65 -1.24 11.69 -10.50
CA SER A 65 -2.70 11.62 -10.32
C SER A 65 -3.23 10.18 -10.22
N ILE A 66 -2.48 9.29 -9.58
CA ILE A 66 -2.86 7.89 -9.38
C ILE A 66 -3.65 7.72 -8.09
N PRO A 67 -4.84 7.09 -8.14
CA PRO A 67 -5.67 6.90 -6.95
C PRO A 67 -5.04 5.88 -5.99
N MET A 68 -4.65 6.34 -4.80
CA MET A 68 -4.00 5.56 -3.75
C MET A 68 -4.66 5.80 -2.40
N VAL A 69 -4.69 4.75 -1.56
CA VAL A 69 -5.12 4.76 -0.15
C VAL A 69 -4.06 4.10 0.73
#